data_AF-A0A7C4VS65-F1
#
_entry.id   AF-A0A7C4VS65-F1
#
_cell.length_a   1.000
_cell.length_b   1.000
_cell.length_c   1.000
_cell.angle_alpha   90.00
_cell.angle_beta   90.00
_cell.angle_gamma   90.00
#
_symmetry.space_group_name_H-M   'P 1'
#
loop_
_entity.id
_entity.type
_entity.pdbx_description
1 polymer ?
#
loop_
_entity_poly.entity_id
_entity_poly.type
_entity_poly.pdbx_seq_one_letter_code
_entity_poly.pdbx_strand_id
1 'polypeptide(L)'
;MFALQYVYDTTRGYYANRIIDLRVQFGAHCWFCGKECDPHEEDGKFQFAHRHGFKTKLTGYGRGEANRVHDISNHPISYMLLCDNCHKKYDNLGETT
;
A
#
# COMPACT_ATOMS: atom_id res chain seq x y z
N MET A 1 -13.01 -2.23 30.53
CA MET A 1 -12.33 -1.67 29.34
C MET A 1 -11.58 -2.76 28.54
N PHE A 2 -12.20 -3.92 28.27
CA PHE A 2 -11.53 -5.03 27.53
C PHE A 2 -12.05 -5.22 26.10
N ALA A 3 -13.26 -4.74 25.78
CA ALA A 3 -13.87 -4.93 24.46
C ALA A 3 -13.22 -4.07 23.36
N LEU A 4 -12.77 -2.85 23.67
CA LEU A 4 -12.16 -1.96 22.67
C LEU A 4 -10.77 -2.41 22.25
N GLN A 5 -9.96 -2.94 23.16
CA GLN A 5 -8.62 -3.45 22.84
C GLN A 5 -8.70 -4.70 21.95
N TYR A 6 -9.61 -5.64 22.26
CA TYR A 6 -9.79 -6.85 21.45
C TYR A 6 -10.28 -6.57 20.02
N VAL A 7 -11.21 -5.62 19.85
CA VAL A 7 -11.67 -5.18 18.53
C VAL A 7 -10.54 -4.45 17.77
N TYR A 8 -9.71 -3.68 18.48
CA TYR A 8 -8.56 -3.01 17.88
C TYR A 8 -7.49 -4.00 17.39
N ASP A 9 -7.18 -5.03 18.18
CA ASP A 9 -6.18 -6.05 17.82
C ASP A 9 -6.66 -6.95 16.67
N THR A 10 -7.95 -7.32 16.65
CA THR A 10 -8.54 -8.12 15.56
C THR A 10 -8.67 -7.35 14.24
N THR A 11 -9.03 -6.08 14.29
CA THR A 11 -9.08 -5.23 13.09
C THR A 11 -7.68 -4.99 12.52
N ARG A 12 -6.68 -4.78 13.38
CA ARG A 12 -5.27 -4.66 12.96
C ARG A 12 -4.77 -5.93 12.27
N GLY A 13 -5.06 -7.12 12.82
CA GLY A 13 -4.70 -8.40 12.20
C GLY A 13 -5.38 -8.63 10.84
N TYR A 14 -6.64 -8.23 10.70
CA TYR A 14 -7.36 -8.32 9.42
C TYR A 14 -6.70 -7.47 8.33
N TYR A 15 -6.36 -6.21 8.62
CA TYR A 15 -5.72 -5.34 7.64
C TYR A 15 -4.29 -5.77 7.30
N ALA A 16 -3.53 -6.26 8.28
CA ALA A 16 -2.20 -6.82 8.06
C ALA A 16 -2.24 -7.99 7.06
N ASN A 17 -3.16 -8.94 7.25
CA ASN A 17 -3.36 -10.05 6.31
C ASN A 17 -3.78 -9.57 4.91
N ARG A 18 -4.63 -8.54 4.83
CA ARG A 18 -5.01 -7.97 3.53
C ARG A 18 -3.87 -7.27 2.82
N ILE A 19 -2.97 -6.60 3.54
CA ILE A 19 -1.76 -6.00 2.94
C ILE A 19 -0.84 -7.09 2.39
N ILE A 20 -0.67 -8.20 3.13
CA ILE A 20 0.08 -9.38 2.66
C ILE A 20 -0.51 -9.90 1.35
N ASP A 21 -1.82 -10.17 1.32
CA ASP A 21 -2.51 -10.66 0.11
C ASP A 21 -2.32 -9.73 -1.09
N LEU A 22 -2.45 -8.42 -0.86
CA LEU A 22 -2.26 -7.42 -1.90
C LEU A 22 -0.81 -7.41 -2.40
N ARG A 23 0.19 -7.56 -1.53
CA ARG A 23 1.60 -7.61 -1.98
C ARG A 23 1.84 -8.82 -2.89
N VAL A 24 1.26 -9.98 -2.55
CA VAL A 24 1.33 -11.18 -3.40
C VAL A 24 0.62 -10.97 -4.73
N GLN A 25 -0.57 -10.35 -4.74
CA GLN A 25 -1.31 -10.06 -5.98
C GLN A 25 -0.55 -9.13 -6.93
N PHE A 26 0.26 -8.22 -6.38
CA PHE A 26 1.15 -7.34 -7.15
C PHE A 26 2.49 -8.00 -7.48
N GLY A 27 2.62 -9.31 -7.28
CA GLY A 27 3.79 -10.11 -7.65
C GLY A 27 4.90 -10.16 -6.61
N ALA A 28 4.71 -9.56 -5.43
CA ALA A 28 5.69 -9.51 -4.35
C ALA A 28 7.07 -8.96 -4.79
N HIS A 29 7.08 -7.98 -5.70
CA HIS A 29 8.30 -7.29 -6.11
C HIS A 29 8.03 -5.82 -6.45
N CYS A 30 9.09 -5.01 -6.45
CA CYS A 30 9.03 -3.64 -6.91
C CYS A 30 8.78 -3.61 -8.42
N TRP A 31 7.71 -2.96 -8.85
CA TRP A 31 7.36 -2.81 -10.26
C TRP A 31 8.47 -2.15 -11.10
N PHE A 32 9.30 -1.29 -10.51
CA PHE A 32 10.35 -0.55 -11.22
C PHE A 32 11.69 -1.24 -11.28
N CYS A 33 12.16 -1.82 -10.18
CA CYS A 33 13.51 -2.39 -10.10
C CYS A 33 13.55 -3.90 -9.93
N GLY A 34 12.39 -4.56 -9.84
CA GLY A 34 12.29 -6.01 -9.65
C GLY A 34 12.74 -6.51 -8.29
N LYS A 35 13.11 -5.62 -7.35
CA LYS A 35 13.50 -6.02 -5.99
C LYS A 35 12.37 -6.78 -5.31
N GLU A 36 12.67 -7.99 -4.84
CA GLU A 36 11.72 -8.84 -4.12
C GLU A 36 11.28 -8.20 -2.80
N CYS A 37 9.99 -8.35 -2.50
CA CYS A 37 9.34 -7.96 -1.26
C CYS A 37 9.06 -9.22 -0.47
N ASP A 38 9.46 -9.27 0.80
CA ASP A 38 8.84 -10.21 1.73
C ASP A 38 7.42 -9.70 2.03
N PRO A 39 6.34 -10.42 1.67
CA PRO A 39 4.98 -9.97 1.88
C PRO A 39 4.65 -9.69 3.35
N HIS A 40 5.34 -10.36 4.29
CA HIS A 40 5.13 -10.23 5.73
C HIS A 40 5.95 -9.10 6.37
N GLU A 41 6.79 -8.41 5.61
CA GLU A 41 7.67 -7.36 6.13
C GLU A 41 6.86 -6.10 6.54
N GLU A 42 6.79 -5.82 7.84
CA GLU A 42 6.07 -4.65 8.37
C GLU A 42 6.85 -3.33 8.20
N ASP A 43 8.14 -3.39 7.83
CA ASP A 43 9.11 -2.29 7.90
C ASP A 43 8.88 -1.12 6.91
N GLY A 44 7.75 -1.07 6.20
CA GLY A 44 7.44 0.02 5.27
C GLY A 44 8.40 0.14 4.09
N LYS A 45 9.29 -0.84 3.85
CA LYS A 45 10.26 -0.88 2.76
C LYS A 45 9.60 -1.00 1.38
N PHE A 46 8.38 -1.53 1.35
CA PHE A 46 7.53 -1.62 0.18
C PHE A 46 6.18 -0.96 0.42
N GLN A 47 5.79 -0.11 -0.51
CA GLN A 47 4.60 0.73 -0.42
C GLN A 47 3.83 0.69 -1.73
N PHE A 48 2.50 0.79 -1.63
CA PHE A 48 1.63 0.92 -2.78
C PHE A 48 1.58 2.38 -3.21
N ALA A 49 2.16 2.67 -4.39
CA ALA A 49 2.15 3.98 -5.01
C ALA A 49 0.96 4.11 -5.96
N HIS A 50 0.34 5.29 -6.01
CA HIS A 50 -0.72 5.60 -6.98
C HIS A 50 -0.14 5.83 -8.37
N ARG A 51 -0.72 5.21 -9.40
CA ARG A 51 -0.33 5.45 -10.79
C ARG A 51 -0.76 6.86 -11.23
N HIS A 52 0.15 7.64 -11.82
CA HIS A 52 -0.15 8.96 -12.36
C HIS A 52 -1.21 8.82 -13.46
N GLY A 53 -2.15 9.77 -13.53
CA GLY A 53 -3.28 9.73 -14.45
C GLY A 53 -4.50 8.94 -13.96
N PHE A 54 -4.39 8.18 -12.87
CA PHE A 54 -5.54 7.53 -12.23
C PHE A 54 -6.09 8.41 -11.11
N LYS A 55 -7.25 9.03 -11.34
CA LYS A 55 -7.93 9.84 -10.32
C LYS A 55 -8.61 8.92 -9.31
N THR A 56 -8.02 8.74 -8.14
CA THR A 56 -8.75 8.22 -6.97
C THR A 56 -9.29 9.40 -6.16
N LYS A 57 -10.38 9.21 -5.43
CA LYS A 57 -10.92 10.25 -4.53
C LYS A 57 -10.10 10.40 -3.23
N LEU A 58 -9.01 9.64 -3.08
CA LEU A 58 -8.17 9.64 -1.90
C LEU A 58 -6.99 10.60 -2.09
N THR A 59 -6.94 11.67 -1.30
CA THR A 59 -5.85 12.64 -1.28
C THR A 59 -5.21 12.77 0.12
N GLY A 60 -3.90 13.04 0.18
CA GLY A 60 -3.15 13.35 1.42
C GLY A 60 -2.35 12.20 2.05
N TYR A 61 -1.42 12.55 2.95
CA TYR A 61 -0.52 11.61 3.65
C TYR A 61 -1.27 10.77 4.70
N GLY A 62 -1.15 9.43 4.61
CA GLY A 62 -1.58 8.48 5.66
C GLY A 62 -3.09 8.27 5.89
N ARG A 63 -4.00 8.69 5.00
CA ARG A 63 -5.42 8.88 5.40
C ARG A 63 -6.32 7.64 5.32
N GLY A 64 -6.01 6.69 6.19
CA GLY A 64 -6.80 5.50 6.51
C GLY A 64 -6.19 4.27 5.85
N GLU A 65 -5.28 3.59 6.53
CA GLU A 65 -4.68 2.33 6.07
C GLU A 65 -5.76 1.36 5.56
N ALA A 66 -6.89 1.28 6.26
CA ALA A 66 -8.09 0.57 5.85
C ALA A 66 -8.69 1.06 4.52
N ASN A 67 -8.87 2.38 4.34
CA ASN A 67 -9.42 2.96 3.12
C ASN A 67 -8.48 2.75 1.93
N ARG A 68 -7.16 2.82 2.15
CA ARG A 68 -6.17 2.54 1.11
C ARG A 68 -6.17 1.07 0.73
N VAL A 69 -6.19 0.14 1.69
CA VAL A 69 -6.34 -1.30 1.42
C VAL A 69 -7.61 -1.58 0.63
N HIS A 70 -8.72 -0.93 0.99
CA HIS A 70 -9.99 -1.04 0.28
C HIS A 70 -9.91 -0.49 -1.15
N ASP A 71 -9.32 0.68 -1.35
CA ASP A 71 -9.19 1.31 -2.66
C ASP A 71 -8.23 0.54 -3.58
N ILE A 72 -7.11 0.02 -3.06
CA ILE A 72 -6.21 -0.88 -3.81
C ILE A 72 -6.96 -2.14 -4.23
N SER A 73 -7.78 -2.73 -3.34
CA SER A 73 -8.56 -3.93 -3.65
C SER A 73 -9.58 -3.67 -4.77
N ASN A 74 -10.23 -2.50 -4.78
CA ASN A 74 -11.29 -2.17 -5.76
C ASN A 74 -10.72 -1.60 -7.07
N HIS A 75 -9.53 -1.00 -7.03
CA HIS A 75 -8.91 -0.31 -8.15
C HIS A 75 -7.44 -0.72 -8.34
N PRO A 76 -7.09 -2.02 -8.44
CA PRO A 76 -5.70 -2.48 -8.41
C PRO A 76 -4.84 -1.91 -9.55
N ILE A 77 -5.44 -1.63 -10.71
CA ILE A 77 -4.76 -1.03 -11.87
C ILE A 77 -4.26 0.39 -11.56
N SER A 78 -4.91 1.10 -10.66
CA SER A 78 -4.53 2.45 -10.23
C SER A 78 -3.33 2.47 -9.30
N TYR A 79 -2.76 1.31 -8.94
CA TYR A 79 -1.65 1.19 -8.02
C TYR A 79 -0.47 0.41 -8.60
N MET A 80 0.67 0.50 -7.93
CA MET A 80 1.83 -0.35 -8.13
C MET A 80 2.57 -0.55 -6.80
N LEU A 81 3.22 -1.70 -6.63
CA LEU A 81 4.06 -1.96 -5.47
C LEU A 81 5.48 -1.47 -5.77
N LEU A 82 6.01 -0.56 -4.95
CA LEU A 82 7.34 0.01 -5.11
C LEU A 82 8.16 -0.13 -3.83
N CYS A 83 9.46 -0.34 -3.96
CA CYS A 83 10.36 -0.18 -2.83
C CYS A 83 10.52 1.32 -2.50
N ASP A 84 10.86 1.65 -1.26
CA ASP A 84 10.97 3.03 -0.76
C ASP A 84 11.79 3.94 -1.68
N ASN A 85 12.94 3.46 -2.17
CA ASN A 85 13.80 4.22 -3.09
C ASN A 85 13.12 4.51 -4.44
N CYS A 86 12.38 3.55 -4.99
CA CYS A 86 11.65 3.73 -6.24
C CYS A 86 10.40 4.59 -6.03
N HIS A 87 9.74 4.45 -4.88
CA HIS A 87 8.55 5.24 -4.54
C HIS A 87 8.89 6.73 -4.44
N LYS A 88 9.94 7.09 -3.68
CA LYS A 88 10.41 8.48 -3.58
C LYS A 88 10.77 9.09 -4.94
N LYS A 89 11.45 8.32 -5.80
CA LYS A 89 11.78 8.76 -7.16
C LYS A 89 10.52 8.98 -7.99
N TYR A 90 9.55 8.09 -7.85
CA TYR A 90 8.29 8.14 -8.57
C TYR A 90 7.44 9.36 -8.18
N ASP A 91 7.32 9.63 -6.87
CA ASP A 91 6.61 10.80 -6.36
C ASP A 91 7.26 12.11 -6.85
N ASN A 92 8.59 12.20 -6.81
CA ASN A 92 9.33 13.38 -7.30
C ASN A 92 9.16 13.63 -8.82
N LEU A 93 8.86 12.60 -9.62
CA LEU A 93 8.59 12.75 -11.05
C LEU A 93 7.16 13.23 -11.33
N GLY A 94 6.24 13.07 -10.37
CA GLY A 94 4.84 13.48 -10.47
C GLY A 94 4.58 14.94 -10.14
N GLU A 95 5.50 15.62 -9.45
CA GLU A 95 5.38 17.03 -9.07
C GLU A 95 5.76 18.02 -10.19
N THR A 96 6.19 17.53 -11.35
CA THR A 96 6.70 18.36 -12.48
C THR A 96 5.73 18.57 -13.65
N THR A 97 4.43 18.30 -13.52
CA THR A 97 3.43 18.57 -14.58
C THR A 97 2.26 19.41 -14.10
#